data_AF-A0A183VHG1-F1
#
_entry.id   AF-A0A183VHG1-F1
#
_cell.length_a   1.000
_cell.length_b   1.000
_cell.length_c   1.000
_cell.angle_alpha   90.00
_cell.angle_beta   90.00
_cell.angle_gamma   90.00
#
_symmetry.space_group_name_H-M   'P 1'
#
loop_
_entity.id
_entity.type
_entity.pdbx_description
1 polymer ?
#
loop_
_entity_poly.entity_id
_entity_poly.type
_entity_poly.pdbx_seq_one_letter_code
_entity_poly.pdbx_strand_id
1 'polypeptide(L)'
;MMQFGNDASLAMPCSSNAMQSPAQPAAPIRKRRFSSAKIQPTRVKKVMQSDEEIGRMVASVPVAIGRAMEHFAEKFLEAAAFCVQCSTSRTLSPAHM
;
A
#
# COMPACT_ATOMS: atom_id res chain seq x y z
N MET A 1 10.06 19.73 -48.57
CA MET A 1 11.49 19.64 -48.93
C MET A 1 12.26 19.55 -47.62
N MET A 2 12.86 18.40 -47.31
CA MET A 2 13.80 18.28 -46.19
C MET A 2 15.09 19.00 -46.57
N GLN A 3 15.66 19.77 -45.65
CA GLN A 3 17.06 20.16 -45.69
C GLN A 3 17.58 20.23 -44.25
N PHE A 4 18.61 19.42 -44.00
CA PHE A 4 19.41 19.35 -42.79
C PHE A 4 20.65 20.23 -42.93
N GLY A 5 21.08 20.79 -41.79
CA GLY A 5 22.48 21.12 -41.49
C GLY A 5 22.87 22.59 -41.65
N ASN A 6 23.28 23.25 -40.57
CA ASN A 6 24.72 23.42 -40.26
C ASN A 6 24.94 24.07 -38.88
N ASP A 7 26.00 23.62 -38.23
CA ASP A 7 26.57 24.02 -36.93
C ASP A 7 27.13 25.46 -36.95
N ALA A 8 27.03 26.20 -35.83
CA ALA A 8 28.11 27.05 -35.30
C ALA A 8 27.64 27.94 -34.13
N SER A 9 28.25 27.70 -32.96
CA SER A 9 28.76 28.70 -32.02
C SER A 9 27.81 29.82 -31.57
N LEU A 10 27.22 29.65 -30.39
CA LEU A 10 26.91 30.79 -29.53
C LEU A 10 27.51 30.56 -28.14
N ALA A 11 28.57 31.34 -27.92
CA ALA A 11 29.32 31.51 -26.70
C ALA A 11 28.45 31.55 -25.43
N MET A 12 28.94 30.83 -24.41
CA MET A 12 28.68 31.18 -23.03
C MET A 12 29.20 32.60 -22.74
N PRO A 13 28.45 33.37 -21.95
CA PRO A 13 29.07 34.08 -20.85
C PRO A 13 28.56 33.50 -19.52
N CYS A 14 29.51 32.98 -18.74
CA CYS A 14 29.35 32.86 -17.30
C CYS A 14 28.92 34.22 -16.76
N SER A 15 27.79 34.27 -16.06
CA SER A 15 27.54 35.32 -15.08
C SER A 15 26.79 34.70 -13.90
N SER A 16 27.56 34.58 -12.85
CA SER A 16 27.17 34.33 -11.47
C SER A 16 25.88 35.06 -11.10
N ASN A 17 24.94 34.36 -10.49
CA ASN A 17 24.54 34.73 -9.14
C ASN A 17 23.92 33.54 -8.42
N ALA A 18 24.62 33.14 -7.37
CA ALA A 18 24.16 32.25 -6.33
C ALA A 18 22.95 32.89 -5.62
N MET A 19 21.77 32.35 -5.84
CA MET A 19 20.69 32.38 -4.85
C MET A 19 20.48 30.93 -4.42
N GLN A 20 21.34 30.56 -3.48
CA GLN A 20 21.28 29.30 -2.76
C GLN A 20 20.00 29.30 -1.94
N SER A 21 18.95 28.67 -2.47
CA SER A 21 17.77 28.31 -1.69
C SER A 21 18.24 27.46 -0.50
N PRO A 22 17.85 27.79 0.75
CA PRO A 22 18.28 27.02 1.90
C PRO A 22 17.80 25.59 1.74
N ALA A 23 18.76 24.66 1.76
CA ALA A 23 18.53 23.24 1.78
C ALA A 23 17.53 22.91 2.89
N GLN A 24 16.30 22.59 2.49
CA GLN A 24 15.28 22.11 3.39
C GLN A 24 15.82 20.81 4.01
N PRO A 25 15.93 20.69 5.35
CA PRO A 25 16.23 19.41 5.95
C PRO A 25 15.09 18.46 5.60
N ALA A 26 15.39 17.42 4.84
CA ALA A 26 14.44 16.34 4.55
C ALA A 26 13.88 15.86 5.89
N ALA A 27 12.59 16.12 6.12
CA ALA A 27 11.91 15.68 7.33
C ALA A 27 12.20 14.18 7.51
N PRO A 28 12.50 13.71 8.74
CA PRO A 28 12.73 12.30 8.95
C PRO A 28 11.50 11.55 8.47
N ILE A 29 11.67 10.71 7.44
CA ILE A 29 10.65 9.77 7.00
C ILE A 29 10.35 8.94 8.24
N ARG A 30 9.30 9.33 8.98
CA ARG A 30 8.75 8.51 10.05
C ARG A 30 8.28 7.28 9.32
N LYS A 31 9.12 6.24 9.28
CA LYS A 31 8.79 4.92 8.72
C LYS A 31 7.39 4.65 9.22
N ARG A 32 6.41 4.76 8.32
CA ARG A 32 5.00 4.76 8.68
C ARG A 32 4.79 3.37 9.27
N ARG A 33 4.86 3.29 10.60
CA ARG A 33 4.51 2.10 11.36
C ARG A 33 3.16 1.69 10.80
N PHE A 34 2.90 0.40 10.75
CA PHE A 34 1.70 -0.20 10.19
C PHE A 34 0.41 0.20 10.95
N SER A 35 0.33 1.42 11.49
CA SER A 35 -0.71 2.05 12.31
C SER A 35 -2.05 2.17 11.60
N SER A 36 -2.10 1.96 10.28
CA SER A 36 -3.35 1.89 9.54
C SER A 36 -3.91 0.47 9.44
N ALA A 37 -3.13 -0.58 9.74
CA ALA A 37 -3.61 -1.95 9.71
C ALA A 37 -4.50 -2.22 10.93
N LYS A 38 -5.75 -2.61 10.69
CA LYS A 38 -6.71 -2.96 11.76
C LYS A 38 -6.37 -4.32 12.35
N ILE A 39 -5.92 -5.24 11.50
CA ILE A 39 -5.44 -6.56 11.93
C ILE A 39 -3.97 -6.46 12.32
N GLN A 40 -3.66 -6.80 13.58
CA GLN A 40 -2.29 -6.78 14.08
C GLN A 40 -1.42 -7.81 13.33
N PRO A 41 -0.27 -7.42 12.73
CA PRO A 41 0.60 -8.34 12.00
C PRO A 41 1.08 -9.55 12.82
N THR A 42 1.20 -9.39 14.14
CA THR A 42 1.55 -10.48 15.07
C THR A 42 0.52 -11.60 15.12
N ARG A 43 -0.77 -11.30 14.92
CA ARG A 43 -1.84 -12.31 14.88
C ARG A 43 -1.77 -13.10 13.57
N VAL A 44 -1.58 -12.40 12.46
CA VAL A 44 -1.39 -13.01 11.14
C VAL A 44 -0.16 -13.92 11.15
N LYS A 45 0.98 -13.42 11.64
CA LYS A 45 2.22 -14.21 11.78
C LYS A 45 2.00 -15.48 12.61
N LYS A 46 1.26 -15.41 13.73
CA LYS A 46 0.98 -16.58 14.57
C LYS A 46 0.18 -17.66 13.84
N VAL A 47 -0.82 -17.27 13.05
CA VAL A 47 -1.61 -18.20 12.23
C VAL A 47 -0.77 -18.75 11.09
N MET A 48 0.04 -17.92 10.42
CA MET A 48 0.93 -18.40 9.37
C MET A 48 1.94 -19.42 9.89
N GLN A 49 2.54 -19.19 11.06
CA GLN A 49 3.54 -20.09 11.64
C GLN A 49 2.95 -21.24 12.48
N SER A 50 1.62 -21.44 12.46
CA SER A 50 1.07 -22.73 12.91
C SER A 50 1.30 -23.83 11.87
N ASP A 51 1.63 -23.43 10.64
CA ASP A 51 2.16 -24.32 9.61
C ASP A 51 3.66 -24.53 9.82
N GLU A 52 4.08 -25.79 9.96
CA GLU A 52 5.46 -26.17 10.26
C GLU A 52 6.41 -25.87 9.09
N GLU A 53 5.89 -25.75 7.86
CA GLU A 53 6.69 -25.42 6.68
C GLU A 53 7.03 -23.93 6.60
N ILE A 54 6.34 -23.07 7.36
CA ILE A 54 6.49 -21.62 7.30
C ILE A 54 7.48 -21.11 8.36
N GLY A 55 8.72 -20.90 7.91
CA GLY A 55 9.82 -20.35 8.72
C GLY A 55 9.76 -18.82 8.93
N ARG A 56 10.92 -18.16 8.82
CA ARG A 56 11.03 -16.70 8.99
C ARG A 56 10.43 -15.97 7.79
N MET A 57 9.72 -14.87 8.05
CA MET A 57 9.13 -14.02 7.02
C MET A 57 9.50 -12.55 7.23
N VAL A 58 9.55 -11.79 6.14
CA VAL A 58 9.71 -10.33 6.18
C VAL A 58 8.46 -9.65 6.72
N ALA A 59 8.62 -8.50 7.38
CA ALA A 59 7.51 -7.82 8.07
C ALA A 59 6.37 -7.37 7.13
N SER A 60 6.63 -7.18 5.84
CA SER A 60 5.61 -6.78 4.86
C SER A 60 4.58 -7.87 4.57
N VAL A 61 4.95 -9.14 4.69
CA VAL A 61 4.07 -10.29 4.40
C VAL A 61 2.83 -10.33 5.31
N PRO A 62 2.97 -10.38 6.65
CA PRO A 62 1.80 -10.40 7.53
C PRO A 62 0.96 -9.12 7.45
N VAL A 63 1.57 -7.99 7.08
CA VAL A 63 0.85 -6.73 6.87
C VAL A 63 -0.01 -6.80 5.60
N ALA A 64 0.53 -7.31 4.50
CA ALA A 64 -0.20 -7.47 3.24
C ALA A 64 -1.36 -8.45 3.39
N ILE A 65 -1.15 -9.57 4.07
CA ILE A 65 -2.21 -10.55 4.36
C ILE A 65 -3.29 -9.93 5.26
N GLY A 66 -2.90 -9.19 6.31
CA GLY A 66 -3.86 -8.47 7.15
C GLY A 66 -4.74 -7.49 6.35
N ARG A 67 -4.17 -6.82 5.34
CA ARG A 67 -4.93 -5.95 4.43
C ARG A 67 -5.86 -6.73 3.51
N ALA A 68 -5.40 -7.84 2.95
CA ALA A 68 -6.25 -8.72 2.14
C ALA A 68 -7.43 -9.26 2.96
N MET A 69 -7.20 -9.63 4.23
CA MET A 69 -8.26 -10.08 5.14
C MET A 69 -9.28 -8.99 5.45
N GLU A 70 -8.87 -7.71 5.55
CA GLU A 70 -9.80 -6.59 5.70
C GLU A 70 -10.74 -6.47 4.48
N HIS A 71 -10.20 -6.54 3.27
CA HIS A 71 -11.00 -6.51 2.03
C HIS A 71 -11.87 -7.75 1.87
N PHE A 72 -11.35 -8.93 2.22
CA PHE A 72 -12.12 -10.17 2.22
C PHE A 72 -13.33 -10.06 3.15
N ALA A 73 -13.14 -9.59 4.38
CA ALA A 73 -14.23 -9.47 5.35
C ALA A 73 -15.33 -8.51 4.87
N GLU A 74 -14.95 -7.39 4.25
CA GLU A 74 -15.90 -6.45 3.64
C GLU A 74 -16.76 -7.13 2.57
N LYS A 75 -16.13 -7.76 1.56
CA LYS A 75 -16.85 -8.41 0.46
C LYS A 75 -17.64 -9.63 0.89
N PHE A 76 -17.11 -10.39 1.83
CA PHE A 76 -17.79 -11.51 2.43
C PHE A 76 -19.07 -11.08 3.18
N LEU A 77 -18.98 -10.02 4.00
CA LEU A 77 -20.13 -9.50 4.72
C LEU A 77 -21.17 -8.82 3.80
N GLU A 78 -20.74 -8.15 2.74
CA GLU A 78 -21.65 -7.62 1.70
C GLU A 78 -22.48 -8.76 1.07
N ALA A 79 -21.82 -9.86 0.68
CA ALA A 79 -22.49 -11.03 0.11
C ALA A 79 -23.43 -11.72 1.11
N ALA A 80 -22.98 -11.94 2.35
CA ALA A 80 -23.81 -12.54 3.38
C ALA A 80 -25.02 -11.66 3.73
N ALA A 81 -24.85 -10.33 3.75
CA ALA A 81 -25.95 -9.39 3.96
C ALA A 81 -26.98 -9.44 2.82
N PHE A 82 -26.53 -9.63 1.57
CA PHE A 82 -27.43 -9.86 0.44
C PHE A 82 -28.27 -11.14 0.65
N CYS A 83 -27.65 -12.25 1.06
CA CYS A 83 -28.36 -13.49 1.37
C CYS A 83 -29.41 -13.32 2.49
N VAL A 84 -29.09 -12.57 3.55
CA VAL A 84 -30.03 -12.24 4.63
C VAL A 84 -31.24 -11.49 4.06
N GLN A 85 -31.02 -10.48 3.23
CA GLN A 85 -32.09 -9.68 2.62
C GLN A 85 -32.99 -10.48 1.68
N CYS A 86 -32.46 -11.53 1.04
CA CYS A 86 -33.25 -12.46 0.23
C CYS A 86 -34.06 -13.45 1.07
N SER A 87 -33.80 -13.53 2.37
CA SER A 87 -34.52 -14.40 3.32
C SER A 87 -35.55 -13.61 4.15
N THR A 88 -36.34 -14.31 4.96
CA THR A 88 -37.20 -13.68 5.98
C THR A 88 -36.44 -13.31 7.26
N SER A 89 -35.17 -13.70 7.38
CA SER A 89 -34.35 -13.42 8.55
C SER A 89 -33.88 -11.97 8.55
N ARG A 90 -33.80 -11.37 9.75
CA ARG A 90 -33.14 -10.07 9.97
C ARG A 90 -31.78 -10.20 10.64
N THR A 91 -31.35 -11.44 10.90
CA THR A 91 -30.12 -11.77 11.61
C THR A 91 -29.23 -12.59 10.70
N LEU A 92 -27.96 -12.20 10.59
CA LEU A 92 -26.93 -12.98 9.91
C LEU A 92 -26.70 -14.28 10.69
N SER A 93 -26.74 -15.41 9.99
CA SER A 93 -26.57 -16.75 10.53
C SER A 93 -25.55 -17.49 9.67
N PRO A 94 -24.99 -18.62 10.14
CA PRO A 94 -24.03 -19.40 9.36
C PRO A 94 -24.58 -19.91 8.01
N ALA A 95 -25.90 -19.94 7.80
CA ALA A 95 -26.49 -20.35 6.53
C ALA A 95 -26.39 -19.30 5.42
N HIS A 96 -26.10 -18.03 5.77
CA HIS A 96 -25.94 -16.93 4.82
C HIS A 96 -24.48 -16.67 4.43
N MET A 97 -23.56 -17.35 5.12
CA MET A 97 -22.11 -17.23 5.03
C MET A 97 -21.55 -18.27 4.08
#